data_AF-A0A9X5X7G5-F1
#
_entry.id   AF-A0A9X5X7G5-F1
#
_cell.length_a   1.000
_cell.length_b   1.000
_cell.length_c   1.000
_cell.angle_alpha   90.00
_cell.angle_beta   90.00
_cell.angle_gamma   90.00
#
_symmetry.space_group_name_H-M   'P 1'
#
loop_
_entity.id
_entity.type
_entity.pdbx_description
1 polymer ?
#
loop_
_entity_poly.entity_id
_entity_poly.type
_entity_poly.pdbx_seq_one_letter_code
_entity_poly.pdbx_strand_id
1 'polypeptide(L)'
;MTWFPLIVLVLGPLLLVEALLARYEVLAYSAGWRAPTTELPEGVPYARGADADSPPDAYVVYLDGIGKRRVRDTRDGGQLVKAVIAGAPELRVLGQVQPYSPLADPLADRPVWAWLRRRIGLLLFL
;
A
#
# COMPACT_ATOMS: atom_id res chain seq x y z
N MET A 1 37.76 -15.19 9.95
CA MET A 1 36.74 -14.87 11.00
C MET A 1 36.91 -13.38 11.28
N THR A 2 35.95 -12.47 11.06
CA THR A 2 34.87 -12.14 12.01
C THR A 2 33.92 -11.08 11.40
N TRP A 3 33.58 -11.17 10.11
CA TRP A 3 32.65 -10.20 9.49
C TRP A 3 31.21 -10.34 10.00
N PHE A 4 30.85 -11.55 10.43
CA PHE A 4 29.52 -11.87 10.92
C PHE A 4 29.05 -11.00 12.11
N PRO A 5 29.83 -10.84 13.20
CA PRO A 5 29.42 -9.94 14.29
C PRO A 5 29.27 -8.48 13.85
N LEU A 6 30.12 -7.98 12.95
CA LEU A 6 29.98 -6.63 12.39
C LEU A 6 28.70 -6.48 11.55
N ILE A 7 28.37 -7.48 10.74
CA ILE A 7 27.15 -7.52 9.94
C ILE A 7 25.92 -7.54 10.85
N VAL A 8 25.91 -8.36 11.91
CA VAL A 8 24.80 -8.41 12.87
C VAL A 8 24.67 -7.10 13.65
N LEU A 9 25.78 -6.45 14.00
CA LEU A 9 25.75 -5.21 14.78
C LEU A 9 25.26 -4.01 13.95
N VAL A 10 25.43 -4.04 12.63
CA VAL A 10 24.92 -3.00 11.71
C VAL A 10 23.52 -3.33 11.18
N LEU A 11 23.29 -4.55 10.67
CA LEU A 11 22.01 -4.93 10.07
C LEU A 11 20.97 -5.33 11.12
N GLY A 12 21.38 -5.87 12.26
CA GLY A 12 20.48 -6.30 13.33
C GLY A 12 19.59 -5.16 13.85
N PRO A 13 20.15 -4.00 14.24
CA PRO A 13 19.36 -2.83 14.65
C PRO A 13 18.47 -2.30 13.53
N LEU A 14 18.95 -2.29 12.28
CA LEU A 14 18.18 -1.83 11.13
C LEU A 14 16.94 -2.72 10.89
N LEU A 15 17.11 -4.04 11.00
CA LEU A 15 16.03 -5.02 10.89
C LEU A 15 15.08 -4.96 12.09
N LEU A 16 15.58 -4.67 13.29
CA LEU A 16 14.78 -4.47 14.50
C LEU A 16 13.90 -3.21 14.39
N VAL A 17 14.45 -2.10 13.90
CA VAL A 17 13.70 -0.87 13.65
C VAL A 17 12.60 -1.10 12.61
N GLU A 18 12.87 -1.84 11.54
CA GLU A 18 11.86 -2.24 10.55
C GLU A 18 10.79 -3.19 11.10
N ALA A 19 11.18 -4.18 11.91
CA ALA A 19 10.21 -5.08 12.56
C ALA A 19 9.32 -4.33 13.57
N LEU A 20 9.84 -3.26 14.17
CA LEU A 20 9.13 -2.41 15.13
C LEU A 20 8.33 -1.29 14.44
N LEU A 21 8.53 -1.03 13.15
CA LEU A 21 7.96 0.12 12.44
C LEU A 21 6.42 0.10 12.44
N ALA A 22 5.80 -1.07 12.26
CA ALA A 22 4.35 -1.20 12.39
C ALA A 22 3.85 -0.86 13.81
N ARG A 23 4.58 -1.27 14.85
CA ARG A 23 4.25 -0.94 16.24
C ARG A 23 4.48 0.54 16.54
N TYR A 24 5.54 1.11 15.97
CA TYR A 24 5.84 2.54 16.07
C TYR A 24 4.78 3.38 15.36
N GLU A 25 4.30 2.97 14.18
CA GLU A 25 3.22 3.65 13.47
C GLU A 25 1.92 3.64 14.27
N VAL A 26 1.58 2.50 14.85
CA VAL A 26 0.42 2.40 15.75
C VAL A 26 0.61 3.30 16.97
N LEU A 27 1.78 3.28 17.62
CA LEU A 27 2.04 4.15 18.77
C LEU A 27 2.01 5.63 18.41
N ALA A 28 2.64 6.04 17.31
CA ALA A 28 2.67 7.42 16.86
C ALA A 28 1.27 7.92 16.44
N TYR A 29 0.47 7.06 15.80
CA TYR A 29 -0.93 7.34 15.50
C TYR A 29 -1.77 7.46 16.78
N SER A 30 -1.67 6.48 17.69
CA SER A 30 -2.41 6.47 18.96
C SER A 30 -2.04 7.63 19.87
N ALA A 31 -0.79 8.10 19.83
CA ALA A 31 -0.33 9.28 20.56
C ALA A 31 -0.67 10.60 19.86
N GLY A 32 -1.28 10.57 18.66
CA GLY A 32 -1.61 11.76 17.87
C GLY A 32 -0.41 12.47 17.24
N TRP A 33 0.77 11.85 17.26
CA TRP A 33 2.00 12.43 16.69
C TRP A 33 2.04 12.37 15.17
N ARG A 34 1.26 11.48 14.57
CA ARG A 34 1.10 11.37 13.12
C ARG A 34 -0.36 11.09 12.75
N ALA A 35 -0.79 11.69 11.65
CA ALA A 35 -2.11 11.49 11.06
C ALA A 35 -2.00 10.59 9.81
N PRO A 36 -3.08 9.86 9.46
CA PRO A 36 -3.14 9.14 8.19
C PRO A 36 -3.02 10.10 7.01
N THR A 37 -2.26 9.71 5.99
CA THR A 37 -2.27 10.44 4.72
C THR A 37 -3.58 10.16 3.99
N THR A 38 -4.34 11.20 3.68
CA THR A 38 -5.61 11.09 2.94
C THR A 38 -5.46 11.38 1.45
N GLU A 39 -4.33 11.96 1.05
CA GLU A 39 -4.08 12.36 -0.33
C GLU A 39 -3.52 11.18 -1.15
N LEU A 40 -4.15 10.92 -2.30
CA LEU A 40 -3.59 10.04 -3.31
C LEU A 40 -2.50 10.76 -4.11
N PRO A 41 -1.50 10.04 -4.63
CA PRO A 41 -0.54 10.59 -5.57
C PRO A 41 -1.22 11.22 -6.79
N GLU A 42 -0.57 12.23 -7.36
CA GLU A 42 -1.06 12.93 -8.55
C GLU A 42 -1.37 11.94 -9.69
N GLY A 43 -2.53 12.14 -10.34
CA GLY A 43 -2.99 11.30 -11.43
C GLY A 43 -3.61 9.96 -11.02
N VAL A 44 -3.67 9.64 -9.72
CA VAL A 44 -4.35 8.43 -9.23
C VAL A 44 -5.81 8.72 -8.89
N PRO A 45 -6.79 8.12 -9.61
CA PRO A 45 -8.20 8.37 -9.34
C PRO A 45 -8.68 7.62 -8.08
N TYR A 46 -9.42 8.32 -7.22
CA TYR A 46 -10.13 7.72 -6.07
C TYR A 46 -11.23 6.75 -6.52
N ALA A 47 -11.88 7.07 -7.64
CA ALA A 47 -13.01 6.34 -8.18
C ALA A 47 -12.91 6.20 -9.70
N ARG A 48 -13.46 5.12 -10.25
CA ARG A 48 -13.50 4.85 -11.70
C ARG A 48 -14.86 4.30 -12.10
N GLY A 49 -15.21 4.42 -13.38
CA GLY A 49 -16.52 4.02 -13.89
C GLY A 49 -17.38 5.24 -14.19
N ALA A 50 -18.58 5.29 -13.62
CA ALA A 50 -19.56 6.36 -13.84
C ALA A 50 -19.00 7.78 -13.75
N ASP A 51 -19.49 8.66 -14.62
CA ASP A 51 -19.07 10.07 -14.80
C ASP A 51 -19.11 10.86 -13.48
N ALA A 52 -17.99 11.47 -13.11
CA ALA A 52 -17.78 12.20 -11.87
C ALA A 52 -18.84 13.30 -11.60
N ASP A 53 -19.38 13.94 -12.64
CA ASP A 53 -20.35 15.03 -12.53
C ASP A 53 -21.79 14.52 -12.28
N SER A 54 -21.99 13.20 -12.28
CA SER A 54 -23.27 12.55 -12.03
C SER A 54 -23.21 11.56 -10.86
N PRO A 55 -24.31 11.43 -10.07
CA PRO A 55 -24.40 10.39 -9.07
C PRO A 55 -24.52 9.01 -9.76
N PRO A 56 -23.75 7.99 -9.33
CA PRO A 56 -23.85 6.65 -9.91
C PRO A 56 -25.07 5.92 -9.35
N ASP A 57 -25.53 4.90 -10.08
CA ASP A 57 -26.63 4.03 -9.64
C ASP A 57 -26.24 3.22 -8.41
N ALA A 58 -24.97 2.81 -8.32
CA ALA A 58 -24.40 2.19 -7.13
C ALA A 58 -22.87 2.36 -7.04
N TYR A 59 -22.37 2.17 -5.82
CA TYR A 59 -20.95 2.18 -5.51
C TYR A 59 -20.45 0.76 -5.27
N VAL A 60 -19.29 0.43 -5.84
CA VAL A 60 -18.56 -0.80 -5.58
C VAL A 60 -17.27 -0.46 -4.85
N VAL A 61 -17.14 -0.93 -3.61
CA VAL A 61 -15.90 -0.75 -2.84
C VAL A 61 -14.98 -1.94 -3.13
N TYR A 62 -13.91 -1.71 -3.88
CA TYR A 62 -12.94 -2.74 -4.21
C TYR A 62 -11.76 -2.73 -3.22
N LEU A 63 -11.73 -3.74 -2.36
CA LEU A 63 -10.64 -3.99 -1.42
C LEU A 63 -9.60 -4.90 -2.10
N ASP A 64 -8.54 -4.28 -2.62
CA ASP A 64 -7.44 -4.94 -3.37
C ASP A 64 -6.50 -5.73 -2.43
N GLY A 65 -7.05 -6.71 -1.70
CA GLY A 65 -6.34 -7.74 -0.94
C GLY A 65 -5.39 -7.30 0.19
N ILE A 66 -4.94 -8.29 0.99
CA ILE A 66 -3.99 -8.12 2.13
C ILE A 66 -2.59 -7.64 1.69
N GLY A 67 -2.33 -7.58 0.39
CA GLY A 67 -1.01 -7.29 -0.19
C GLY A 67 -0.89 -5.95 -0.92
N LYS A 68 -1.85 -5.03 -0.82
CA LYS A 68 -1.80 -3.76 -1.56
C LYS A 68 -0.62 -2.90 -1.08
N ARG A 69 0.46 -2.96 -1.86
CA ARG A 69 1.78 -2.40 -1.52
C ARG A 69 2.02 -0.98 -2.02
N ARG A 70 1.17 -0.54 -2.93
CA ARG A 70 1.29 0.68 -3.72
C ARG A 70 -0.12 1.20 -4.00
N VAL A 71 -0.23 2.47 -4.32
CA VAL A 71 -1.47 3.09 -4.78
C VAL A 71 -1.71 2.79 -6.27
N ARG A 72 -1.68 1.50 -6.62
CA ARG A 72 -1.99 0.99 -7.96
C ARG A 72 -2.65 -0.37 -7.80
N ASP A 73 -3.49 -0.75 -8.75
CA ASP A 73 -4.09 -2.07 -8.72
C ASP A 73 -3.04 -3.16 -8.96
N THR A 74 -3.29 -4.32 -8.35
CA THR A 74 -2.65 -5.57 -8.76
C THR A 74 -3.02 -5.93 -10.21
N ARG A 75 -2.27 -6.85 -10.84
CA ARG A 75 -2.55 -7.27 -12.22
C ARG A 75 -3.99 -7.77 -12.36
N ASP A 76 -4.35 -8.78 -11.57
CA ASP A 76 -5.64 -9.44 -11.68
C ASP A 76 -6.75 -8.59 -11.05
N GLY A 77 -6.47 -7.87 -9.96
CA GLY A 77 -7.40 -6.91 -9.38
C GLY A 77 -7.74 -5.76 -10.33
N GLY A 78 -6.75 -5.24 -11.05
CA GLY A 78 -6.96 -4.23 -12.08
C GLY A 78 -7.75 -4.76 -13.27
N GLN A 79 -7.56 -6.03 -13.67
CA GLN A 79 -8.38 -6.66 -14.71
C GLN A 79 -9.82 -6.85 -14.26
N LEU A 80 -10.04 -7.28 -13.01
CA LEU A 80 -11.38 -7.38 -12.43
C LEU A 80 -12.09 -6.03 -12.44
N VAL A 81 -11.44 -4.97 -11.94
CA VAL A 81 -12.04 -3.62 -11.92
C VAL A 81 -12.38 -3.15 -13.34
N LYS A 82 -11.50 -3.38 -14.32
CA LYS A 82 -11.78 -3.07 -15.73
C LYS A 82 -12.98 -3.83 -16.26
N ALA A 83 -13.08 -5.14 -15.97
CA ALA A 83 -14.19 -5.96 -16.42
C ALA A 83 -15.52 -5.53 -15.79
N VAL A 84 -15.52 -5.18 -14.50
CA VAL A 84 -16.70 -4.65 -13.79
C VAL A 84 -17.17 -3.35 -14.43
N ILE A 85 -16.27 -2.39 -14.64
CA ILE A 85 -16.63 -1.10 -15.26
C ILE A 85 -17.15 -1.29 -16.70
N ALA A 86 -16.53 -2.19 -17.46
CA ALA A 86 -16.96 -2.48 -18.83
C ALA A 86 -18.35 -3.14 -18.89
N GLY A 87 -18.68 -3.99 -17.91
CA GLY A 87 -19.97 -4.69 -17.83
C GLY A 87 -21.09 -3.88 -17.18
N ALA A 88 -20.75 -2.86 -16.39
CA ALA A 88 -21.68 -2.04 -15.63
C ALA A 88 -21.16 -0.59 -15.51
N PRO A 89 -21.19 0.20 -16.61
CA PRO A 89 -20.62 1.55 -16.66
C PRO A 89 -21.33 2.56 -15.73
N GLU A 90 -22.55 2.27 -15.31
CA GLU A 90 -23.33 3.02 -14.33
C GLU A 90 -22.78 2.92 -12.90
N LEU A 91 -21.90 1.96 -12.64
CA LEU A 91 -21.29 1.77 -11.32
C LEU A 91 -20.08 2.67 -11.13
N ARG A 92 -19.90 3.14 -9.89
CA ARG A 92 -18.68 3.81 -9.45
C ARG A 92 -17.86 2.88 -8.58
N VAL A 93 -16.72 2.44 -9.08
CA VAL A 93 -15.78 1.59 -8.35
C VAL A 93 -14.84 2.48 -7.53
N LEU A 94 -14.96 2.43 -6.22
CA LEU A 94 -14.04 3.03 -5.27
C LEU A 94 -12.86 2.08 -5.06
N GLY A 95 -11.70 2.51 -5.54
CA GLY A 95 -10.44 1.78 -5.41
C GLY A 95 -9.50 2.49 -4.44
N GLN A 96 -8.28 1.96 -4.31
CA GLN A 96 -7.22 2.55 -3.48
C GLN A 96 -7.60 2.74 -2.00
N VAL A 97 -8.65 2.07 -1.54
CA VAL A 97 -8.96 1.93 -0.12
C VAL A 97 -7.85 1.09 0.48
N GLN A 98 -6.90 1.72 1.16
CA GLN A 98 -5.78 1.05 1.83
C GLN A 98 -6.17 0.75 3.28
N PRO A 99 -6.23 -0.53 3.70
CA PRO A 99 -6.45 -0.86 5.10
C PRO A 99 -5.29 -1.69 5.66
N TYR A 100 -4.03 -1.22 5.63
CA TYR A 100 -2.92 -1.98 6.26
C TYR A 100 -1.84 -1.14 6.99
N SER A 101 -2.02 0.18 7.11
CA SER A 101 -1.26 1.01 8.07
C SER A 101 -2.20 2.07 8.64
N PRO A 102 -2.13 2.38 9.95
CA PRO A 102 -2.85 3.53 10.52
C PRO A 102 -2.41 4.86 9.89
N LEU A 103 -1.27 4.88 9.18
CA LEU A 103 -0.79 6.06 8.46
C LEU A 103 -1.13 6.05 6.96
N ALA A 104 -1.74 4.98 6.43
CA ALA A 104 -2.02 4.77 5.00
C ALA A 104 -0.76 4.83 4.09
N ASP A 105 0.42 4.56 4.65
CA ASP A 105 1.71 4.62 3.96
C ASP A 105 2.07 3.28 3.25
N PRO A 106 2.31 3.28 1.91
CA PRO A 106 2.58 2.05 1.17
C PRO A 106 3.87 1.34 1.60
N LEU A 107 3.74 0.06 1.99
CA LEU A 107 4.86 -0.78 2.46
C LEU A 107 6.01 -0.91 1.45
N ALA A 108 5.73 -0.89 0.14
CA ALA A 108 6.75 -1.11 -0.88
C ALA A 108 7.59 0.12 -1.24
N ASP A 109 7.27 1.31 -0.76
CA ASP A 109 8.07 2.51 -1.04
C ASP A 109 8.96 2.92 0.13
N ARG A 110 8.96 2.11 1.19
CA ARG A 110 9.86 2.27 2.34
C ARG A 110 11.33 2.08 1.92
N PRO A 111 12.24 3.00 2.28
CA PRO A 111 13.63 3.03 1.76
C PRO A 111 14.39 1.72 1.99
N VAL A 112 14.24 1.10 3.16
CA VAL A 112 14.93 -0.13 3.52
C VAL A 112 14.39 -1.32 2.73
N TRP A 113 13.07 -1.47 2.58
CA TRP A 113 12.47 -2.53 1.77
C TRP A 113 12.79 -2.38 0.28
N ALA A 114 12.86 -1.15 -0.23
CA ALA A 114 13.29 -0.86 -1.59
C ALA A 114 14.78 -1.18 -1.80
N TRP A 115 15.63 -0.91 -0.80
CA TRP A 115 17.05 -1.28 -0.83
C TRP A 115 17.26 -2.79 -0.74
N LEU A 116 16.59 -3.45 0.21
CA LEU A 116 16.67 -4.90 0.45
C LEU A 116 16.21 -5.71 -0.78
N ARG A 117 15.11 -5.32 -1.41
CA ARG A 117 14.65 -5.94 -2.67
C ARG A 117 15.67 -5.81 -3.78
N ARG A 118 16.23 -4.61 -3.98
CA ARG A 118 17.23 -4.35 -5.02
C ARG A 118 18.52 -5.12 -4.79
N ARG A 119 18.89 -5.39 -3.53
CA ARG A 119 20.18 -5.99 -3.18
C ARG A 119 20.15 -7.51 -3.04
N ILE A 120 19.04 -8.08 -2.57
CA ILE A 120 18.95 -9.51 -2.21
C ILE A 120 17.99 -10.27 -3.14
N GLY A 121 17.35 -9.60 -4.11
CA GLY A 121 16.43 -10.26 -5.04
C GLY A 121 15.23 -10.90 -4.34
N LEU A 122 14.86 -10.40 -3.15
CA LEU A 122 13.73 -10.89 -2.39
C LEU A 122 12.43 -10.58 -3.14
N LEU A 123 12.02 -11.50 -4.01
CA LEU A 123 10.68 -11.61 -4.59
C LEU A 123 9.73 -12.17 -3.52
N LEU A 124 9.64 -11.52 -2.36
CA LEU A 124 8.61 -11.87 -1.40
C LEU A 124 7.27 -11.39 -1.97
N PHE A 125 6.49 -12.34 -2.45
CA PHE A 125 5.12 -12.26 -2.96
C PHE A 125 4.97 -11.40 -4.24
N LEU A 126 4.78 -12.12 -5.35
CA LEU A 126 4.25 -11.65 -6.64
C LEU A 126 2.85 -11.06 -6.46
#